data_AF-A0A4V1UVE7-F1
#
_entry.id   AF-A0A4V1UVE7-F1
#
_cell.length_a   1.000
_cell.length_b   1.000
_cell.length_c   1.000
_cell.angle_alpha   90.00
_cell.angle_beta   90.00
_cell.angle_gamma   90.00
#
_symmetry.space_group_name_H-M   'P 1'
#
loop_
_entity.id
_entity.type
_entity.pdbx_description
1 polymer ?
#
loop_
_entity_poly.entity_id
_entity_poly.type
_entity_poly.pdbx_seq_one_letter_code
_entity_poly.pdbx_strand_id
1 'polypeptide(L)'
;MGVGILAPTIPIYIDSQFGLKQADLPRLIALPALFIVLVAIPLGRLPDSIGRARSVWISYVLAAVGMAMIASTSRFAPTKDLTSLPVALFGLGIGAMVVSYILGTPAWLGLTSLQVDDKKQAQAMSLMQTAQGFGVVVAFALVASAGHLMTSMEKVRAQISHAEVKMVDTVPLSAWFWLAAGIFVVCLIGTLLWVREVVHHDSDAAAAEAPLEFKGL
;
A
#
# COMPACT_ATOMS: atom_id res chain seq x y z
N MET A 1 5.24 -4.73 -5.77
CA MET A 1 4.93 -6.11 -5.33
C MET A 1 3.75 -6.15 -4.38
N GLY A 2 3.86 -5.68 -3.12
CA GLY A 2 2.75 -5.82 -2.15
C GLY A 2 1.39 -5.29 -2.62
N VAL A 3 1.32 -4.06 -3.16
CA VAL A 3 0.08 -3.52 -3.74
C VAL A 3 -0.42 -4.32 -4.96
N GLY A 4 0.50 -4.84 -5.78
CA GLY A 4 0.17 -5.68 -6.93
C GLY A 4 -0.41 -7.05 -6.55
N ILE A 5 -0.13 -7.55 -5.35
CA ILE A 5 -0.76 -8.75 -4.79
C ILE A 5 -2.19 -8.43 -4.34
N LEU A 6 -2.42 -7.24 -3.79
CA LEU A 6 -3.72 -6.82 -3.25
C LEU A 6 -4.79 -6.57 -4.31
N ALA A 7 -4.41 -5.94 -5.42
CA ALA A 7 -5.35 -5.58 -6.48
C ALA A 7 -6.20 -6.76 -7.00
N PRO A 8 -5.63 -7.95 -7.31
CA PRO A 8 -6.43 -9.10 -7.72
C PRO A 8 -7.08 -9.86 -6.55
N THR A 9 -6.55 -9.75 -5.32
CA THR A 9 -7.01 -10.57 -4.19
C THR A 9 -8.13 -9.93 -3.38
N ILE A 10 -8.15 -8.60 -3.24
CA ILE A 10 -9.16 -7.88 -2.45
C ILE A 10 -10.59 -8.14 -2.91
N PRO A 11 -10.95 -8.06 -4.21
CA PRO A 11 -12.33 -8.30 -4.64
C PRO A 11 -12.81 -9.73 -4.32
N ILE A 12 -11.94 -10.72 -4.53
CA ILE A 12 -12.22 -12.12 -4.24
C ILE A 12 -12.37 -12.33 -2.72
N TYR A 13 -11.50 -11.68 -1.95
CA TYR A 13 -11.56 -11.71 -0.49
C TYR A 13 -12.87 -11.13 0.05
N ILE A 14 -13.28 -9.97 -0.46
CA ILE A 14 -14.50 -9.29 -0.03
C ILE A 14 -15.74 -10.14 -0.35
N ASP A 15 -15.79 -10.77 -1.52
CA ASP A 15 -16.90 -11.68 -1.87
C ASP A 15 -16.92 -12.90 -0.95
N SER A 16 -15.77 -13.56 -0.75
CA SER A 16 -15.67 -14.76 0.11
C SER A 16 -15.97 -14.48 1.59
N GLN A 17 -15.54 -13.34 2.14
CA GLN A 17 -15.65 -13.04 3.58
C GLN A 17 -16.91 -12.26 3.94
N PHE A 18 -17.36 -11.35 3.06
CA PHE A 18 -18.47 -10.45 3.35
C PHE A 18 -19.69 -10.68 2.46
N GLY A 19 -19.59 -11.57 1.45
CA GLY A 19 -20.65 -11.82 0.49
C GLY A 19 -21.00 -10.59 -0.36
N LEU A 20 -20.07 -9.63 -0.46
CA LEU A 20 -20.23 -8.40 -1.21
C LEU A 20 -19.73 -8.61 -2.62
N LYS A 21 -20.64 -8.54 -3.58
CA LYS A 21 -20.31 -8.72 -5.00
C LYS A 21 -19.47 -7.56 -5.51
N GLN A 22 -18.60 -7.85 -6.47
CA GLN A 22 -17.73 -6.86 -7.12
C GLN A 22 -18.51 -5.70 -7.77
N ALA A 23 -19.77 -5.91 -8.16
CA ALA A 23 -20.63 -4.86 -8.72
C ALA A 23 -21.08 -3.81 -7.68
N ASP A 24 -21.12 -4.15 -6.40
CA ASP A 24 -21.57 -3.25 -5.32
C ASP A 24 -20.42 -2.44 -4.73
N LEU A 25 -19.18 -2.91 -4.93
CA LEU A 25 -17.95 -2.30 -4.45
C LEU A 25 -17.80 -0.82 -4.86
N PRO A 26 -17.98 -0.41 -6.13
CA PRO A 26 -17.86 0.99 -6.55
C PRO A 26 -18.80 1.93 -5.78
N ARG A 27 -20.03 1.49 -5.51
CA ARG A 27 -21.02 2.27 -4.77
C ARG A 27 -20.63 2.37 -3.29
N LEU A 28 -20.13 1.29 -2.72
CA LEU A 28 -19.72 1.23 -1.31
C LEU A 28 -18.48 2.10 -1.03
N ILE A 29 -17.53 2.15 -1.97
CA ILE A 29 -16.29 2.91 -1.82
C ILE A 29 -16.42 4.37 -2.26
N ALA A 30 -17.41 4.74 -3.07
CA ALA A 30 -17.54 6.09 -3.62
C ALA A 30 -17.64 7.18 -2.53
N LEU A 31 -18.51 6.97 -1.54
CA LEU A 31 -18.70 7.94 -0.46
C LEU A 31 -17.47 8.05 0.46
N PRO A 32 -16.86 6.94 0.94
CA PRO A 32 -15.58 6.98 1.63
C PRO A 32 -14.46 7.62 0.79
N ALA A 33 -14.39 7.33 -0.51
CA ALA A 33 -13.37 7.89 -1.39
C ALA A 33 -13.48 9.42 -1.50
N LEU A 34 -14.71 9.94 -1.57
CA LEU A 34 -14.92 11.39 -1.57
C LEU A 34 -14.45 12.04 -0.26
N PHE A 35 -14.74 11.41 0.87
CA PHE A 35 -14.24 11.86 2.17
C PHE A 35 -12.70 11.82 2.24
N ILE A 36 -12.11 10.74 1.74
CA ILE A 36 -10.64 10.57 1.65
C ILE A 36 -10.03 11.70 0.82
N VAL A 37 -10.62 12.08 -0.31
CA VAL A 37 -10.11 13.18 -1.16
C VAL A 37 -10.07 14.50 -0.39
N LEU A 38 -11.09 14.79 0.43
CA LEU A 38 -11.13 15.99 1.27
C LEU A 38 -10.02 15.98 2.33
N VAL A 39 -9.77 14.82 2.95
CA VAL A 39 -8.74 14.65 3.97
C VAL A 39 -7.33 14.52 3.38
N ALA A 40 -7.20 14.12 2.11
CA ALA A 40 -5.92 13.88 1.47
C ALA A 40 -5.08 15.15 1.31
N ILE A 41 -5.73 16.31 1.11
CA ILE A 41 -5.02 17.60 0.95
C ILE A 41 -4.22 17.97 2.21
N PRO A 42 -4.81 18.04 3.42
CA PRO A 42 -4.04 18.32 4.62
C PRO A 42 -3.07 17.19 4.97
N LEU A 43 -3.47 15.92 4.78
CA LEU A 43 -2.57 14.79 5.05
C LEU A 43 -1.35 14.79 4.13
N GLY A 44 -1.50 15.19 2.86
CA GLY A 44 -0.41 15.24 1.89
C GLY A 44 0.65 16.30 2.21
N ARG A 45 0.33 17.26 3.09
CA ARG A 45 1.26 18.29 3.58
C ARG A 45 1.97 17.90 4.88
N LEU A 46 1.49 16.88 5.59
CA LEU A 46 2.14 16.39 6.82
C LEU A 46 3.62 16.01 6.61
N PRO A 47 4.03 15.44 5.46
CA PRO A 47 5.44 15.10 5.27
C PRO A 47 6.41 16.27 5.33
N ASP A 48 5.95 17.47 5.01
CA ASP A 48 6.78 18.67 5.08
C ASP A 48 6.98 19.16 6.53
N SER A 49 6.09 18.80 7.47
CA SER A 49 6.20 19.19 8.89
C SER A 49 6.82 18.12 9.78
N ILE A 50 6.56 16.84 9.53
CA ILE A 50 7.10 15.72 10.35
C ILE A 50 8.43 15.18 9.84
N GLY A 51 8.87 15.65 8.67
CA GLY A 51 10.04 15.15 7.98
C GLY A 51 9.70 14.04 6.98
N ARG A 52 10.29 14.14 5.79
CA ARG A 52 9.95 13.26 4.67
C ARG A 52 10.37 11.80 4.93
N ALA A 53 11.53 11.58 5.55
CA ALA A 53 12.01 10.23 5.88
C ALA A 53 11.09 9.53 6.90
N ARG A 54 10.66 10.26 7.94
CA ARG A 54 9.76 9.73 8.96
C ARG A 54 8.38 9.41 8.39
N SER A 55 7.88 10.26 7.49
CA SER A 55 6.59 10.04 6.81
C SER A 55 6.58 8.75 5.99
N VAL A 56 7.69 8.47 5.31
CA VAL A 56 7.90 7.22 4.59
C VAL A 56 7.86 6.03 5.54
N TRP A 57 8.58 6.07 6.66
CA TRP A 57 8.57 4.97 7.63
C TRP A 57 7.18 4.74 8.23
N ILE A 58 6.49 5.82 8.63
CA ILE A 58 5.11 5.76 9.13
C ILE A 58 4.19 5.15 8.07
N SER A 59 4.34 5.53 6.80
CA SER A 59 3.57 4.94 5.71
C SER A 59 3.79 3.42 5.59
N TYR A 60 5.04 2.96 5.65
CA TYR A 60 5.34 1.52 5.59
C TYR A 60 4.74 0.76 6.76
N VAL A 61 4.86 1.30 7.98
CA VAL A 61 4.23 0.72 9.19
C VAL A 61 2.72 0.62 9.00
N LEU A 62 2.09 1.71 8.56
CA LEU A 62 0.64 1.77 8.42
C LEU A 62 0.11 0.85 7.31
N ALA A 63 0.86 0.67 6.22
CA ALA A 63 0.55 -0.32 5.19
C ALA A 63 0.67 -1.75 5.74
N ALA A 64 1.76 -2.07 6.44
CA ALA A 64 1.96 -3.40 7.02
C ALA A 64 0.88 -3.74 8.06
N VAL A 65 0.56 -2.80 8.95
CA VAL A 65 -0.51 -2.93 9.94
C VAL A 65 -1.87 -3.07 9.25
N GLY A 66 -2.17 -2.22 8.25
CA GLY A 66 -3.43 -2.29 7.51
C GLY A 66 -3.63 -3.65 6.83
N MET A 67 -2.58 -4.19 6.20
CA MET A 67 -2.62 -5.53 5.60
C MET A 67 -2.75 -6.64 6.66
N ALA A 68 -2.08 -6.53 7.80
CA ALA A 68 -2.21 -7.50 8.89
C ALA A 68 -3.62 -7.48 9.51
N MET A 69 -4.25 -6.30 9.62
CA MET A 69 -5.64 -6.16 10.08
C MET A 69 -6.60 -6.82 9.09
N ILE A 70 -6.46 -6.55 7.79
CA ILE A 70 -7.25 -7.20 6.74
C ILE A 70 -7.06 -8.72 6.79
N ALA A 71 -5.82 -9.21 6.83
CA ALA A 71 -5.52 -10.63 6.91
C ALA A 71 -6.14 -11.30 8.15
N SER A 72 -6.15 -10.59 9.28
CA SER A 72 -6.70 -11.09 10.54
C SER A 72 -8.22 -11.25 10.52
N THR A 73 -8.94 -10.60 9.59
CA THR A 73 -10.39 -10.82 9.44
C THR A 73 -10.74 -12.26 9.03
N SER A 74 -9.82 -12.97 8.39
CA SER A 74 -9.99 -14.40 8.04
C SER A 74 -10.03 -15.35 9.22
N ARG A 75 -9.69 -14.88 10.44
CA ARG A 75 -9.83 -15.65 11.67
C ARG A 75 -11.27 -15.70 12.18
N PHE A 76 -12.15 -14.86 11.63
CA PHE A 76 -13.56 -14.81 11.97
C PHE A 76 -14.39 -15.57 10.93
N ALA A 77 -15.58 -16.01 11.32
CA ALA A 77 -16.50 -16.62 10.37
C ALA A 77 -16.97 -15.59 9.33
N PRO A 78 -17.12 -15.98 8.04
CA PRO A 78 -17.68 -15.10 7.02
C PRO A 78 -19.05 -14.55 7.45
N THR A 79 -19.26 -13.25 7.25
CA THR A 79 -20.46 -12.56 7.72
C THR A 79 -20.91 -11.50 6.74
N LYS A 80 -22.22 -11.40 6.53
CA LYS A 80 -22.85 -10.35 5.72
C LYS A 80 -23.26 -9.13 6.54
N ASP A 81 -23.10 -9.20 7.86
CA ASP A 81 -23.47 -8.11 8.75
C ASP A 81 -22.40 -7.02 8.70
N LEU A 82 -22.77 -5.87 8.12
CA LEU A 82 -21.91 -4.70 7.97
C LEU A 82 -21.54 -4.04 9.29
N THR A 83 -22.23 -4.35 10.39
CA THR A 83 -21.95 -3.82 11.72
C THR A 83 -21.03 -4.71 12.55
N SER A 84 -20.63 -5.85 11.98
CA SER A 84 -19.80 -6.84 12.67
C SER A 84 -18.35 -6.38 12.86
N LEU A 85 -17.72 -6.91 13.91
CA LEU A 85 -16.31 -6.65 14.22
C LEU A 85 -15.34 -6.92 13.05
N PRO A 86 -15.49 -8.01 12.26
CA PRO A 86 -14.61 -8.26 11.11
C PRO A 86 -14.72 -7.19 10.03
N VAL A 87 -15.91 -6.63 9.79
CA VAL A 87 -16.11 -5.53 8.83
C VAL A 87 -15.47 -4.25 9.33
N ALA A 88 -15.62 -3.93 10.62
CA ALA A 88 -14.95 -2.77 11.22
C ALA A 88 -13.41 -2.91 11.14
N LEU A 89 -12.88 -4.09 11.44
CA LEU A 89 -11.44 -4.38 11.35
C LEU A 89 -10.93 -4.29 9.90
N PHE A 90 -11.70 -4.79 8.94
CA PHE A 90 -11.40 -4.66 7.51
C PHE A 90 -11.39 -3.19 7.09
N GLY A 91 -12.42 -2.42 7.45
CA GLY A 91 -12.52 -1.00 7.14
C GLY A 91 -11.39 -0.17 7.72
N LEU A 92 -10.99 -0.43 8.97
CA LEU A 92 -9.82 0.18 9.59
C LEU A 92 -8.53 -0.19 8.86
N GLY A 93 -8.38 -1.46 8.44
CA GLY A 93 -7.22 -1.91 7.68
C GLY A 93 -7.12 -1.21 6.31
N ILE A 94 -8.22 -1.10 5.57
CA ILE A 94 -8.29 -0.34 4.32
C ILE A 94 -8.01 1.15 4.56
N GLY A 95 -8.58 1.74 5.61
CA GLY A 95 -8.32 3.13 5.99
C GLY A 95 -6.84 3.39 6.27
N ALA A 96 -6.18 2.51 7.02
CA ALA A 96 -4.75 2.56 7.26
C ALA A 96 -3.95 2.50 5.95
N MET A 97 -4.31 1.60 5.03
CA MET A 97 -3.67 1.52 3.72
C MET A 97 -3.84 2.79 2.88
N VAL A 98 -5.02 3.41 2.90
CA VAL A 98 -5.28 4.67 2.21
C VAL A 98 -4.42 5.79 2.79
N VAL A 99 -4.40 5.94 4.11
CA VAL A 99 -3.59 6.97 4.77
C VAL A 99 -2.10 6.74 4.49
N SER A 100 -1.67 5.48 4.49
CA SER A 100 -0.31 5.11 4.10
C SER A 100 0.03 5.58 2.69
N TYR A 101 -0.85 5.34 1.72
CA TYR A 101 -0.65 5.78 0.34
C TYR A 101 -0.55 7.32 0.22
N ILE A 102 -1.43 8.04 0.93
CA ILE A 102 -1.47 9.51 0.91
C ILE A 102 -0.21 10.11 1.53
N LEU A 103 0.29 9.55 2.64
CA LEU A 103 1.50 10.04 3.30
C LEU A 103 2.78 9.60 2.57
N GLY A 104 2.85 8.34 2.17
CA GLY A 104 4.08 7.73 1.65
C GLY A 104 4.44 8.23 0.26
N THR A 105 3.47 8.40 -0.63
CA THR A 105 3.73 8.78 -2.03
C THR A 105 4.42 10.14 -2.17
N PRO A 106 3.87 11.26 -1.65
CA PRO A 106 4.54 12.56 -1.76
C PRO A 106 5.85 12.59 -0.97
N ALA A 107 5.92 11.94 0.20
CA ALA A 107 7.15 11.90 1.01
C ALA A 107 8.29 11.17 0.29
N TRP A 108 8.01 10.03 -0.33
CA TRP A 108 9.00 9.24 -1.06
C TRP A 108 9.47 9.92 -2.35
N LEU A 109 8.53 10.55 -3.09
CA LEU A 109 8.88 11.39 -4.25
C LEU A 109 9.74 12.58 -3.83
N GLY A 110 9.38 13.27 -2.75
CA GLY A 110 10.14 14.40 -2.23
C GLY A 110 11.51 14.02 -1.67
N LEU A 111 11.70 12.82 -1.11
CA LEU A 111 13.03 12.33 -0.71
C LEU A 111 13.89 11.99 -1.92
N THR A 112 13.31 11.31 -2.91
CA THR A 112 14.04 10.87 -4.09
C THR A 112 14.53 12.06 -4.90
N SER A 113 13.76 13.16 -4.98
CA SER A 113 14.20 14.37 -5.68
C SER A 113 15.38 15.05 -4.96
N LEU A 114 15.38 15.07 -3.63
CA LEU A 114 16.46 15.68 -2.85
C LEU A 114 17.76 14.87 -2.85
N GLN A 115 17.69 13.57 -3.14
CA GLN A 115 18.87 12.68 -3.14
C GLN A 115 19.58 12.60 -4.49
N VAL A 116 19.02 13.23 -5.54
CA VAL A 116 19.50 13.11 -6.91
C VAL A 116 19.70 14.50 -7.51
N ASP A 117 20.80 14.70 -8.23
CA ASP A 117 21.08 15.92 -8.98
C ASP A 117 19.87 16.32 -9.86
N ASP A 118 19.55 17.62 -9.94
CA ASP A 118 18.41 18.13 -10.71
C ASP A 118 18.37 17.61 -12.16
N LYS A 119 19.55 17.48 -12.79
CA LYS A 119 19.70 16.95 -14.16
C LYS A 119 19.29 15.48 -14.31
N LYS A 120 19.25 14.72 -13.22
CA LYS A 120 18.97 13.28 -13.18
C LYS A 120 17.65 12.95 -12.46
N GLN A 121 16.98 13.91 -11.83
CA GLN A 121 15.74 13.69 -11.09
C GLN A 121 14.67 13.01 -11.95
N ALA A 122 14.44 13.50 -13.17
CA ALA A 122 13.46 12.90 -14.08
C ALA A 122 13.78 11.42 -14.40
N GLN A 123 15.07 11.09 -14.56
CA GLN A 123 15.53 9.72 -14.79
C GLN A 123 15.36 8.84 -13.56
N ALA A 124 15.68 9.34 -12.36
CA ALA A 124 15.49 8.61 -11.12
C ALA A 124 14.00 8.33 -10.84
N MET A 125 13.13 9.32 -11.07
CA MET A 125 11.68 9.16 -10.92
C MET A 125 11.12 8.15 -11.92
N SER A 126 11.54 8.19 -13.18
CA SER A 126 11.05 7.24 -14.19
C SER A 126 11.49 5.81 -13.88
N LEU A 127 12.75 5.59 -13.46
CA LEU A 127 13.24 4.29 -13.00
C LEU A 127 12.44 3.76 -11.80
N MET A 128 12.11 4.64 -10.85
CA MET A 128 11.28 4.28 -9.70
C MET A 128 9.89 3.81 -10.14
N GLN A 129 9.23 4.55 -11.04
CA GLN A 129 7.92 4.18 -11.57
C GLN A 129 7.98 2.87 -12.37
N THR A 130 9.04 2.65 -13.15
CA THR A 130 9.27 1.38 -13.85
C THR A 130 9.44 0.22 -12.87
N ALA A 131 10.23 0.39 -11.80
CA ALA A 131 10.41 -0.62 -10.77
C ALA A 131 9.09 -0.94 -10.04
N GLN A 132 8.28 0.08 -9.76
CA GLN A 132 6.93 -0.09 -9.19
C GLN A 132 6.00 -0.85 -10.14
N GLY A 133 5.95 -0.46 -11.42
CA GLY A 133 5.14 -1.11 -12.45
C GLY A 133 5.54 -2.56 -12.70
N PHE A 134 6.84 -2.84 -12.84
CA PHE A 134 7.38 -4.20 -12.88
C PHE A 134 6.98 -5.00 -11.63
N GLY A 135 7.07 -4.32 -10.48
CA GLY A 135 6.57 -4.78 -9.19
C GLY A 135 5.10 -5.20 -9.17
N VAL A 136 4.25 -4.60 -10.00
CA VAL A 136 2.83 -4.96 -10.07
C VAL A 136 2.64 -6.15 -11.00
N VAL A 137 3.27 -6.14 -12.17
CA VAL A 137 3.15 -7.22 -13.16
C VAL A 137 3.59 -8.57 -12.59
N VAL A 138 4.75 -8.63 -11.94
CA VAL A 138 5.26 -9.87 -11.34
C VAL A 138 4.34 -10.36 -10.23
N ALA A 139 3.78 -9.46 -9.42
CA ALA A 139 2.85 -9.82 -8.36
C ALA A 139 1.55 -10.42 -8.91
N PHE A 140 0.99 -9.83 -9.96
CA PHE A 140 -0.18 -10.38 -10.66
C PHE A 140 0.12 -11.77 -11.23
N ALA A 141 1.25 -11.92 -11.93
CA ALA A 141 1.66 -13.20 -12.49
C ALA A 141 1.83 -14.25 -11.38
N LEU A 142 2.45 -13.89 -10.26
CA LEU A 142 2.64 -14.78 -9.11
C LEU A 142 1.31 -15.27 -8.53
N VAL A 143 0.37 -14.35 -8.27
CA VAL A 143 -0.97 -14.71 -7.73
C VAL A 143 -1.72 -15.60 -8.72
N ALA A 144 -1.71 -15.27 -10.01
CA ALA A 144 -2.39 -16.03 -11.05
C ALA A 144 -1.78 -17.43 -11.23
N SER A 145 -0.45 -17.53 -11.30
CA SER A 145 0.26 -18.82 -11.43
C SER A 145 0.05 -19.70 -10.21
N ALA A 146 0.07 -19.15 -8.99
CA ALA A 146 -0.23 -19.89 -7.78
C ALA A 146 -1.66 -20.44 -7.81
N GLY A 147 -2.65 -19.61 -8.19
CA GLY A 147 -4.04 -20.05 -8.39
C GLY A 147 -4.17 -21.20 -9.40
N HIS A 148 -3.50 -21.10 -10.55
CA HIS A 148 -3.53 -22.13 -11.58
C HIS A 148 -2.85 -23.44 -11.12
N LEU A 149 -1.69 -23.36 -10.46
CA LEU A 149 -0.96 -24.53 -9.99
C LEU A 149 -1.81 -25.33 -9.01
N MET A 150 -2.46 -24.66 -8.06
CA MET A 150 -3.24 -25.32 -7.02
C MET A 150 -4.53 -25.94 -7.55
N THR A 151 -5.26 -25.23 -8.42
CA THR A 151 -6.45 -25.81 -9.08
C THR A 151 -6.08 -27.04 -9.92
N SER A 152 -4.88 -27.06 -10.51
CA SER A 152 -4.37 -28.23 -11.24
C SER A 152 -4.04 -29.38 -10.28
N MET A 153 -3.39 -29.12 -9.14
CA MET A 153 -3.07 -30.12 -8.13
C MET A 153 -4.33 -30.71 -7.48
N GLU A 154 -5.35 -29.91 -7.21
CA GLU A 154 -6.63 -30.38 -6.66
C GLU A 154 -7.39 -31.28 -7.64
N LYS A 155 -7.42 -30.92 -8.92
CA LYS A 155 -7.99 -31.79 -9.96
C LYS A 155 -7.31 -33.14 -10.00
N VAL A 156 -5.98 -33.17 -9.95
CA VAL A 156 -5.20 -34.42 -9.87
C VAL A 156 -5.53 -35.20 -8.59
N ARG A 157 -5.61 -34.51 -7.44
CA ARG A 157 -5.93 -35.15 -6.15
C ARG A 157 -7.33 -35.74 -6.12
N ALA A 158 -8.32 -35.04 -6.66
CA ALA A 158 -9.70 -35.49 -6.74
C ALA A 158 -9.87 -36.69 -7.69
N GLN A 159 -9.15 -36.69 -8.82
CA GLN A 159 -9.08 -37.84 -9.72
C GLN A 159 -8.52 -39.08 -9.02
N ILE A 160 -7.49 -38.92 -8.18
CA ILE A 160 -6.89 -40.03 -7.42
C ILE A 160 -7.81 -40.51 -6.29
N SER A 161 -8.59 -39.62 -5.67
CA SER A 161 -9.35 -39.93 -4.45
C SER A 161 -10.80 -40.34 -4.70
N HIS A 162 -11.28 -40.37 -5.96
CA HIS A 162 -12.71 -40.51 -6.32
C HIS A 162 -13.64 -39.58 -5.52
N ALA A 163 -13.11 -38.45 -5.05
CA ALA A 163 -13.84 -37.49 -4.25
C ALA A 163 -14.33 -36.35 -5.14
N GLU A 164 -15.50 -35.80 -4.79
CA GLU A 164 -16.04 -34.64 -5.49
C GLU A 164 -15.07 -33.45 -5.34
N VAL A 165 -14.74 -32.80 -6.47
CA VAL A 165 -13.90 -31.60 -6.47
C VAL A 165 -14.67 -30.48 -5.79
N LYS A 166 -14.50 -30.30 -4.48
CA LYS A 166 -14.83 -29.00 -3.88
C LYS A 166 -13.81 -28.01 -4.43
N MET A 167 -14.28 -27.00 -5.16
CA MET A 167 -13.49 -25.79 -5.39
C MET A 167 -13.24 -25.17 -4.02
N VAL A 168 -12.10 -25.50 -3.42
CA VAL A 168 -11.62 -24.87 -2.21
C VAL A 168 -10.75 -23.71 -2.66
N ASP A 169 -10.96 -22.52 -2.12
CA ASP A 169 -9.96 -21.44 -2.19
C ASP A 169 -8.73 -21.90 -1.39
N THR A 170 -7.85 -22.70 -2.01
CA THR A 170 -6.89 -23.54 -1.27
C THR A 170 -5.66 -22.81 -0.74
N VAL A 171 -5.30 -21.65 -1.31
CA VAL A 171 -4.50 -20.69 -0.54
C VAL A 171 -5.48 -19.82 0.21
N PRO A 172 -5.43 -19.80 1.54
CA PRO A 172 -6.25 -18.87 2.30
C PRO A 172 -5.90 -17.48 1.78
N LEU A 173 -6.88 -16.76 1.22
CA LEU A 173 -6.67 -15.45 0.62
C LEU A 173 -5.91 -14.51 1.58
N SER A 174 -6.07 -14.70 2.89
CA SER A 174 -5.31 -14.04 3.97
C SER A 174 -3.79 -14.22 3.90
N ALA A 175 -3.27 -15.33 3.38
CA ALA A 175 -1.84 -15.56 3.20
C ALA A 175 -1.21 -14.55 2.23
N TRP A 176 -1.93 -14.12 1.19
CA TRP A 176 -1.47 -13.09 0.27
C TRP A 176 -1.33 -11.73 0.96
N PHE A 177 -2.26 -11.40 1.87
CA PHE A 177 -2.17 -10.19 2.68
C PHE A 177 -1.00 -10.25 3.67
N TRP A 178 -0.74 -11.41 4.29
CA TRP A 178 0.45 -11.60 5.14
C TRP A 178 1.76 -11.50 4.35
N LEU A 179 1.83 -12.09 3.16
CA LEU A 179 2.99 -11.97 2.26
C LEU A 179 3.21 -10.51 1.87
N ALA A 180 2.16 -9.79 1.49
CA ALA A 180 2.23 -8.38 1.16
C ALA A 180 2.69 -7.54 2.37
N ALA A 181 2.16 -7.81 3.57
CA ALA A 181 2.61 -7.16 4.80
C ALA A 181 4.11 -7.40 5.06
N GLY A 182 4.58 -8.64 4.88
CA GLY A 182 5.99 -9.01 5.01
C GLY A 182 6.90 -8.23 4.04
N ILE A 183 6.48 -8.06 2.79
CA ILE A 183 7.21 -7.23 1.81
C ILE A 183 7.36 -5.79 2.31
N PHE A 184 6.29 -5.20 2.86
CA PHE A 184 6.33 -3.84 3.41
C PHE A 184 7.23 -3.73 4.65
N VAL A 185 7.27 -4.76 5.49
CA VAL A 185 8.20 -4.82 6.63
C VAL A 185 9.66 -4.89 6.16
N VAL A 186 9.96 -5.69 5.13
CA VAL A 186 11.31 -5.74 4.54
C VAL A 186 11.70 -4.38 3.96
N CYS A 187 10.79 -3.70 3.25
CA CYS A 187 11.01 -2.34 2.76
C CYS A 187 11.22 -1.34 3.91
N LEU A 188 10.48 -1.45 5.01
CA LEU A 188 10.67 -0.62 6.19
C LEU A 188 12.07 -0.80 6.79
N ILE A 189 12.51 -2.05 6.98
CA ILE A 189 13.85 -2.35 7.50
C ILE A 189 14.93 -1.77 6.57
N GLY A 190 14.78 -1.97 5.26
CA GLY A 190 15.69 -1.40 4.27
C GLY A 190 15.71 0.13 4.26
N THR A 191 14.58 0.79 4.49
CA THR A 191 14.56 2.25 4.56
C THR A 191 15.10 2.79 5.87
N LEU A 192 14.87 2.12 7.00
CA LEU A 192 15.43 2.53 8.30
C LEU A 192 16.95 2.44 8.34
N LEU A 193 17.53 1.45 7.66
CA LEU A 193 18.97 1.20 7.68
C LEU A 193 19.74 2.07 6.67
N TRP A 194 19.14 2.44 5.53
CA TRP A 194 19.84 3.16 4.45
C TRP A 194 19.33 4.59 4.19
N VAL A 195 18.09 4.93 4.52
CA VAL A 195 17.55 6.28 4.29
C VAL A 195 17.76 7.11 5.55
N ARG A 196 18.52 8.20 5.43
CA ARG A 196 18.66 9.19 6.50
C ARG A 196 17.95 10.47 6.13
N GLU A 197 17.43 11.14 7.15
CA GLU A 197 16.86 12.47 7.01
C GLU A 197 17.96 13.44 6.60
N VAL A 198 17.79 14.15 5.49
CA VAL A 198 18.70 15.22 5.10
C VAL A 198 18.40 16.38 6.04
N VAL A 199 19.23 16.56 7.06
CA VAL A 199 19.12 17.70 7.98
C VAL A 199 19.33 18.95 7.13
N HIS A 200 18.26 19.71 6.90
CA HIS A 200 18.40 21.09 6.46
C HIS A 200 19.08 21.81 7.63
N HIS A 201 20.38 22.09 7.49
CA HIS A 201 20.96 23.15 8.29
C HIS A 201 20.18 24.41 7.91
N ASP A 202 19.48 25.00 8.87
CA ASP A 202 18.96 26.37 8.76
C ASP A 202 20.15 27.31 8.55
N SER A 203 20.71 27.36 7.33
CA SER A 203 21.66 28.38 6.90
C SER A 203 20.95 29.64 6.41
N ASP A 204 19.65 29.76 6.64
CA ASP A 204 18.85 30.92 6.24
C ASP A 204 18.66 31.93 7.38
N ALA A 205 19.12 31.61 8.60
CA ALA A 205 19.23 32.61 9.67
C ALA A 205 20.37 33.63 9.44
N ALA A 206 21.28 33.37 8.49
CA ALA A 206 22.37 34.31 8.14
C ALA A 206 22.07 35.19 6.90
N ALA A 207 20.98 34.92 6.16
CA ALA A 207 20.61 35.71 4.98
C ALA A 207 19.59 36.82 5.26
N ALA A 208 19.05 36.89 6.49
CA ALA A 208 18.06 37.89 6.90
C ALA A 208 18.66 39.26 7.27
N GLU A 209 20.00 39.42 7.25
CA GLU A 209 20.69 40.69 7.53
C GLU A 209 21.45 41.28 6.32
N ALA A 210 21.01 41.02 5.09
CA ALA A 210 21.48 41.80 3.95
C ALA A 210 20.56 43.02 3.76
N PRO A 211 20.99 44.26 4.08
CA PRO A 211 20.17 45.44 3.83
C PRO A 211 19.98 45.59 2.32
N LEU A 212 18.72 45.78 1.90
CA LEU A 212 18.32 46.12 0.55
C LEU A 212 19.03 47.41 0.09
N GLU A 213 20.15 47.30 -0.64
CA GLU A 213 20.69 48.40 -1.42
C GLU A 213 19.75 48.67 -2.60
N PHE A 214 18.89 49.67 -2.46
CA PHE A 214 18.29 50.36 -3.59
C PHE A 214 19.40 51.14 -4.33
N LYS A 215 20.00 50.52 -5.34
CA LYS A 215 20.70 51.28 -6.39
C LYS A 215 19.69 51.65 -7.47
N GLY A 216 19.28 52.91 -7.45
CA GLY A 216 18.55 53.52 -8.54
C GLY A 216 19.41 53.61 -9.81
N LEU A 217 18.77 53.34 -10.95
CA LEU A 217 18.95 53.97 -12.26
C LEU A 217 17.83 53.46 -13.18
#